data_AF-A0A9D0ZT55-F1
#
_entry.id   AF-A0A9D0ZT55-F1
#
_cell.length_a   1.000
_cell.length_b   1.000
_cell.length_c   1.000
_cell.angle_alpha   90.00
_cell.angle_beta   90.00
_cell.angle_gamma   90.00
#
_symmetry.space_group_name_H-M   'P 1'
#
loop_
_entity.id
_entity.type
_entity.pdbx_description
1 polymer ?
#
loop_
_entity_poly.entity_id
_entity_poly.type
_entity_poly.pdbx_seq_one_letter_code
_entity_poly.pdbx_strand_id
1 'polypeptide(L)'
;MSQTEEKKYVTYGSCCAGSCGAKGNLTGCRFSLSPMTDRYVEIILEAIGKVHAGKVWQTTDKLSTVYRGKRAHVLDTWKACFVHAWREGVHMTMEATISKGCPGDTDADSYLAEDDELLNEPEIQDIHFPVSCKISLYPMGVENYMEYIAKAVNLSIDMGVYEKSAHYVTILEGDVQDLFRYFKAATASLEQELKHYILEVTLSVNSPTEE
;
A
#
# COMPACT_ATOMS: atom_id res chain seq x y z
N MET A 1 -31.81 24.16 30.91
CA MET A 1 -31.91 22.75 30.47
C MET A 1 -30.85 22.56 29.39
N SER A 2 -29.78 21.83 29.71
CA SER A 2 -28.70 21.53 28.77
C SER A 2 -29.24 20.54 27.75
N GLN A 3 -29.32 20.94 26.47
CA GLN A 3 -29.60 20.02 25.38
C GLN A 3 -28.39 19.08 25.27
N THR A 4 -28.59 17.81 25.58
CA THR A 4 -27.56 16.79 25.41
C THR A 4 -27.43 16.57 23.91
N GLU A 5 -26.35 17.09 23.29
CA GLU A 5 -26.06 16.80 21.88
C GLU A 5 -25.98 15.28 21.69
N GLU A 6 -26.85 14.76 20.84
CA GLU A 6 -26.91 13.35 20.53
C GLU A 6 -25.63 12.95 19.78
N LYS A 7 -24.83 12.07 20.40
CA LYS A 7 -23.59 11.59 19.81
C LYS A 7 -23.91 10.80 18.53
N LYS A 8 -23.45 11.29 17.39
CA LYS A 8 -23.54 10.57 16.11
C LYS A 8 -22.53 9.43 16.08
N TYR A 9 -22.99 8.21 16.35
CA TYR A 9 -22.20 7.01 16.17
C TYR A 9 -22.22 6.56 14.71
N VAL A 10 -21.09 6.08 14.21
CA VAL A 10 -20.97 5.51 12.86
C VAL A 10 -21.49 4.08 12.89
N THR A 11 -22.32 3.72 11.91
CA THR A 11 -22.75 2.35 11.64
C THR A 11 -22.37 1.97 10.22
N TYR A 12 -21.82 0.77 10.04
CA TYR A 12 -21.47 0.21 8.74
C TYR A 12 -22.56 -0.73 8.20
N GLY A 13 -23.77 -0.65 8.76
CA GLY A 13 -24.90 -1.48 8.35
C GLY A 13 -24.63 -2.97 8.54
N SER A 14 -25.05 -3.77 7.54
CA SER A 14 -24.93 -5.24 7.53
C SER A 14 -23.64 -5.76 6.87
N CYS A 15 -22.58 -4.94 6.80
CA CYS A 15 -21.30 -5.36 6.22
C CYS A 15 -20.73 -6.56 6.98
N CYS A 16 -20.36 -7.64 6.27
CA CYS A 16 -19.79 -8.84 6.88
C CYS A 16 -18.49 -9.28 6.21
N ALA A 17 -17.56 -9.83 6.99
CA ALA A 17 -16.30 -10.35 6.47
C ALA A 17 -16.55 -11.44 5.41
N GLY A 18 -15.77 -11.43 4.33
CA GLY A 18 -15.92 -12.38 3.21
C GLY A 18 -16.97 -11.99 2.16
N SER A 19 -17.71 -10.90 2.34
CA SER A 19 -18.51 -10.26 1.29
C SER A 19 -17.74 -9.12 0.62
N CYS A 20 -17.88 -8.93 -0.69
CA CYS A 20 -17.22 -7.84 -1.42
C CYS A 20 -18.21 -6.66 -1.55
N GLY A 21 -17.78 -5.45 -1.18
CA GLY A 21 -18.62 -4.24 -1.25
C GLY A 21 -18.70 -3.66 -2.65
N ALA A 22 -17.55 -3.27 -3.22
CA ALA A 22 -17.47 -2.78 -4.59
C ALA A 22 -17.70 -3.91 -5.60
N LYS A 23 -18.39 -3.59 -6.70
CA LYS A 23 -18.69 -4.54 -7.79
C LYS A 23 -17.48 -4.76 -8.71
N GLY A 24 -16.46 -3.89 -8.63
CA GLY A 24 -15.20 -4.00 -9.37
C GLY A 24 -14.04 -4.53 -8.54
N ASN A 25 -12.99 -5.00 -9.21
CA ASN A 25 -11.68 -5.34 -8.62
C ASN A 25 -10.91 -4.08 -8.19
N LEU A 26 -11.53 -3.30 -7.31
CA LEU A 26 -10.96 -2.06 -6.81
C LEU A 26 -9.89 -2.38 -5.77
N THR A 27 -8.71 -1.79 -5.97
CA THR A 27 -7.65 -1.77 -4.97
C THR A 27 -7.50 -0.35 -4.44
N GLY A 28 -7.34 -0.23 -3.13
CA GLY A 28 -6.96 1.00 -2.46
C GLY A 28 -5.57 0.85 -1.85
N CYS A 29 -4.77 1.91 -1.89
CA CYS A 29 -3.55 2.05 -1.09
C CYS A 29 -3.64 3.38 -0.34
N ARG A 30 -3.78 3.34 0.99
CA ARG A 30 -3.69 4.53 1.84
C ARG A 30 -2.32 4.52 2.51
N PHE A 31 -1.60 5.64 2.44
CA PHE A 31 -0.24 5.71 2.95
C PHE A 31 0.11 7.08 3.52
N SER A 32 1.11 7.08 4.39
CA SER A 32 1.73 8.26 4.97
C SER A 32 3.24 8.21 4.71
N LEU A 33 3.80 9.35 4.33
CA LEU A 33 5.21 9.51 4.00
C LEU A 33 5.87 10.40 5.05
N SER A 34 6.94 9.91 5.66
CA SER A 34 7.62 10.56 6.78
C SER A 34 9.11 10.72 6.47
N PRO A 35 9.53 11.82 5.81
CA PRO A 35 10.94 12.20 5.72
C PRO A 35 11.40 12.81 7.06
N MET A 36 12.44 12.26 7.68
CA MET A 36 12.97 12.73 8.96
C MET A 36 13.94 13.91 8.75
N THR A 37 13.41 15.03 8.25
CA THR A 37 14.18 16.25 7.95
C THR A 37 13.29 17.50 8.03
N ASP A 38 13.86 18.66 8.33
CA ASP A 38 13.15 19.95 8.32
C ASP A 38 12.56 20.29 6.94
N ARG A 39 13.09 19.66 5.88
CA ARG A 39 12.59 19.78 4.50
C ARG A 39 11.45 18.81 4.15
N TYR A 40 10.80 18.19 5.14
CA TYR A 40 9.78 17.16 4.89
C TYR A 40 8.64 17.66 3.99
N VAL A 41 8.20 18.91 4.16
CA VAL A 41 7.12 19.50 3.34
C VAL A 41 7.51 19.54 1.86
N GLU A 42 8.70 20.02 1.56
CA GLU A 42 9.25 20.10 0.21
C GLU A 42 9.31 18.71 -0.43
N ILE A 43 9.92 17.75 0.27
CA ILE A 43 10.07 16.38 -0.24
C ILE A 43 8.72 15.73 -0.53
N ILE A 44 7.75 15.84 0.38
CA ILE A 44 6.42 15.24 0.21
C ILE A 44 5.68 15.88 -0.97
N LEU A 45 5.67 17.22 -1.05
CA LEU A 45 4.94 17.91 -2.11
C LEU A 45 5.60 17.72 -3.49
N GLU A 46 6.93 17.68 -3.56
CA GLU A 46 7.65 17.36 -4.79
C GLU A 46 7.37 15.92 -5.26
N ALA A 47 7.36 14.96 -4.33
CA ALA A 47 7.08 13.57 -4.65
C ALA A 47 5.67 13.42 -5.23
N ILE A 48 4.66 13.97 -4.56
CA ILE A 48 3.27 13.93 -5.04
C ILE A 48 3.12 14.69 -6.37
N GLY A 49 3.82 15.81 -6.55
CA GLY A 49 3.75 16.63 -7.77
C GLY A 49 4.38 15.98 -9.01
N LYS A 50 5.32 15.05 -8.84
CA LYS A 50 5.95 14.30 -9.94
C LYS A 50 5.17 13.06 -10.36
N VAL A 51 4.30 12.55 -9.50
CA VAL A 51 3.52 11.33 -9.76
C VAL A 51 2.46 11.57 -10.83
N HIS A 52 2.48 10.73 -11.87
CA HIS A 52 1.42 10.66 -12.87
C HIS A 52 0.21 9.89 -12.31
N ALA A 53 -0.69 10.62 -11.65
CA ALA A 53 -1.90 10.07 -11.02
C ALA A 53 -3.11 9.95 -11.98
N GLY A 54 -2.92 10.08 -13.30
CA GLY A 54 -4.01 10.12 -14.28
C GLY A 54 -4.85 8.83 -14.40
N LYS A 55 -4.37 7.71 -13.84
CA LYS A 55 -5.05 6.40 -13.84
C LYS A 55 -5.53 5.94 -12.47
N VAL A 56 -5.53 6.83 -11.47
CA VAL A 56 -6.07 6.55 -10.13
C VAL A 56 -6.94 7.71 -9.66
N TRP A 57 -7.94 7.41 -8.84
CA TRP A 57 -8.54 8.43 -7.99
C TRP A 57 -7.64 8.66 -6.77
N GLN A 58 -7.48 9.91 -6.35
CA GLN A 58 -6.67 10.24 -5.18
C GLN A 58 -7.32 11.30 -4.29
N THR A 59 -7.02 11.24 -2.99
CA THR A 59 -7.25 12.34 -2.07
C THR A 59 -6.18 12.35 -0.99
N THR A 60 -5.82 13.54 -0.52
CA THR A 60 -4.84 13.76 0.55
C THR A 60 -5.50 14.53 1.68
N ASP A 61 -5.40 13.99 2.88
CA ASP A 61 -5.81 14.65 4.12
C ASP A 61 -4.61 14.91 5.01
N LYS A 62 -4.85 15.45 6.21
CA LYS A 62 -3.78 15.80 7.16
C LYS A 62 -2.99 14.60 7.69
N LEU A 63 -3.48 13.37 7.50
CA LEU A 63 -2.86 12.15 8.01
C LEU A 63 -2.17 11.37 6.88
N SER A 64 -2.81 11.29 5.72
CA SER A 64 -2.42 10.34 4.67
C SER A 64 -2.93 10.74 3.29
N THR A 65 -2.39 10.07 2.28
CA THR A 65 -2.90 10.06 0.91
C THR A 65 -3.51 8.69 0.63
N VAL A 66 -4.56 8.64 -0.19
CA VAL A 66 -5.11 7.38 -0.69
C VAL A 66 -5.18 7.39 -2.21
N TYR A 67 -4.77 6.27 -2.82
CA TYR A 67 -4.95 5.96 -4.24
C TYR A 67 -5.97 4.84 -4.39
N ARG A 68 -6.96 5.01 -5.29
CA ARG A 68 -7.98 4.00 -5.60
C ARG A 68 -8.10 3.78 -7.09
N GLY A 69 -8.09 2.54 -7.52
CA GLY A 69 -8.23 2.17 -8.93
C GLY A 69 -7.88 0.71 -9.21
N LYS A 70 -7.50 0.44 -10.47
CA LYS A 70 -6.99 -0.87 -10.88
C LYS A 70 -5.67 -1.15 -10.14
N ARG A 71 -5.51 -2.37 -9.63
CA ARG A 71 -4.34 -2.78 -8.82
C ARG A 71 -3.00 -2.37 -9.44
N ALA A 72 -2.82 -2.60 -10.74
CA ALA A 72 -1.58 -2.26 -11.44
C ALA A 72 -1.26 -0.76 -11.36
N HIS A 73 -2.24 0.12 -11.61
CA HIS A 73 -2.06 1.57 -11.55
C HIS A 73 -1.85 2.07 -10.12
N VAL A 74 -2.56 1.50 -9.13
CA VAL A 74 -2.38 1.87 -7.71
C VAL A 74 -0.97 1.54 -7.25
N LEU A 75 -0.45 0.36 -7.58
CA LEU A 75 0.91 -0.03 -7.20
C LEU A 75 1.98 0.79 -7.94
N ASP A 76 1.76 1.12 -9.21
CA ASP A 76 2.63 2.01 -10.00
C ASP A 76 2.70 3.42 -9.38
N THR A 77 1.55 4.02 -9.09
CA THR A 77 1.46 5.36 -8.47
C THR A 77 2.07 5.38 -7.07
N TRP A 78 1.82 4.32 -6.28
CA TRP A 78 2.41 4.18 -4.94
C TRP A 78 3.94 4.06 -4.99
N LYS A 79 4.46 3.23 -5.90
CA LYS A 79 5.91 3.10 -6.17
C LYS A 79 6.53 4.43 -6.56
N ALA A 80 5.91 5.12 -7.51
CA ALA A 80 6.39 6.41 -8.00
C ALA A 80 6.49 7.45 -6.88
N CYS A 81 5.48 7.52 -6.01
CA CYS A 81 5.51 8.43 -4.86
C CYS A 81 6.69 8.14 -3.94
N PHE A 82 6.94 6.87 -3.62
CA PHE A 82 8.07 6.48 -2.77
C PHE A 82 9.43 6.77 -3.42
N VAL A 83 9.59 6.43 -4.70
CA VAL A 83 10.82 6.66 -5.46
C VAL A 83 11.12 8.15 -5.64
N HIS A 84 10.12 8.97 -5.98
CA HIS A 84 10.31 10.41 -6.12
C HIS A 84 10.56 11.13 -4.79
N ALA A 85 10.12 10.56 -3.67
CA ALA A 85 10.40 11.09 -2.34
C ALA A 85 11.81 10.77 -1.83
N TRP A 86 12.43 9.69 -2.33
CA TRP A 86 13.75 9.27 -1.89
C TRP A 86 14.80 10.36 -2.15
N ARG A 87 15.63 10.59 -1.14
CA ARG A 87 16.81 11.48 -1.22
C ARG A 87 17.95 10.76 -0.51
N GLU A 88 19.10 10.69 -1.14
CA GLU A 88 20.30 10.16 -0.51
C GLU A 88 20.58 10.91 0.80
N GLY A 89 20.88 10.16 1.87
CA GLY A 89 21.18 10.72 3.19
C GLY A 89 19.99 11.26 3.99
N VAL A 90 18.74 11.17 3.48
CA VAL A 90 17.54 11.52 4.24
C VAL A 90 16.83 10.24 4.68
N HIS A 91 16.82 9.96 5.99
CA HIS A 91 15.99 8.88 6.54
C HIS A 91 14.53 9.16 6.22
N MET A 92 13.85 8.16 5.66
CA MET A 92 12.45 8.27 5.30
C MET A 92 11.75 6.94 5.54
N THR A 93 10.53 7.01 6.06
CA THR A 93 9.62 5.86 6.07
C THR A 93 8.35 6.14 5.29
N MET A 94 7.75 5.07 4.76
CA MET A 94 6.41 5.10 4.20
C MET A 94 5.60 3.96 4.82
N GLU A 95 4.51 4.30 5.50
CA GLU A 95 3.55 3.34 6.02
C GLU A 95 2.35 3.30 5.10
N ALA A 96 1.97 2.11 4.63
CA ALA A 96 0.93 1.91 3.66
C ALA A 96 0.01 0.76 4.06
N THR A 97 -1.27 0.91 3.73
CA THR A 97 -2.32 -0.10 3.87
C THR A 97 -2.91 -0.33 2.49
N ILE A 98 -2.59 -1.48 1.89
CA ILE A 98 -3.20 -1.94 0.65
C ILE A 98 -4.43 -2.76 1.02
N SER A 99 -5.57 -2.44 0.43
CA SER A 99 -6.82 -3.17 0.66
C SER A 99 -7.55 -3.42 -0.65
N LYS A 100 -8.20 -4.58 -0.74
CA LYS A 100 -9.10 -4.93 -1.84
C LYS A 100 -10.32 -5.63 -1.27
N GLY A 101 -11.50 -5.28 -1.79
CA GLY A 101 -12.75 -5.99 -1.54
C GLY A 101 -13.37 -5.78 -0.16
N CYS A 102 -13.15 -4.62 0.47
CA CYS A 102 -13.80 -4.29 1.72
C CYS A 102 -15.35 -4.35 1.56
N PRO A 103 -16.09 -4.99 2.48
CA PRO A 103 -17.55 -5.15 2.38
C PRO A 103 -18.35 -3.84 2.29
N GLY A 104 -17.83 -2.77 2.88
CA GLY A 104 -18.42 -1.43 2.84
C GLY A 104 -17.86 -0.53 1.75
N ASP A 105 -17.02 -1.08 0.86
CA ASP A 105 -16.40 -0.32 -0.22
C ASP A 105 -17.45 0.09 -1.27
N THR A 106 -17.23 1.24 -1.90
CA THR A 106 -18.15 1.78 -2.90
C THR A 106 -17.46 1.88 -4.25
N ASP A 107 -18.24 1.73 -5.34
CA ASP A 107 -17.74 1.95 -6.70
C ASP A 107 -17.45 3.44 -6.97
N ALA A 108 -17.88 4.34 -6.09
CA ALA A 108 -17.56 5.77 -6.15
C ALA A 108 -16.09 6.03 -5.81
N ASP A 109 -15.57 7.21 -6.19
CA ASP A 109 -14.20 7.63 -5.90
C ASP A 109 -13.15 6.61 -6.38
N SER A 110 -13.35 6.15 -7.61
CA SER A 110 -12.50 5.16 -8.27
C SER A 110 -12.20 5.56 -9.71
N TYR A 111 -11.02 5.17 -10.20
CA TYR A 111 -10.68 5.20 -11.62
C TYR A 111 -10.22 3.82 -12.06
N LEU A 112 -11.04 3.15 -12.86
CA LEU A 112 -10.74 1.85 -13.45
C LEU A 112 -10.38 2.08 -14.91
N ALA A 113 -9.12 2.44 -15.18
CA ALA A 113 -8.63 2.57 -16.55
C ALA A 113 -8.80 1.25 -17.31
N GLU A 114 -9.09 1.35 -18.61
CA GLU A 114 -9.37 0.18 -19.45
C GLU A 114 -8.09 -0.63 -19.74
N ASP A 115 -6.94 0.03 -19.87
CA ASP A 115 -5.65 -0.60 -20.19
C ASP A 115 -4.81 -0.98 -18.94
N ASP A 116 -3.62 -1.52 -19.20
CA ASP A 116 -2.60 -1.89 -18.19
C ASP A 116 -1.30 -1.07 -18.33
N GLU A 117 -1.34 0.05 -19.05
CA GLU A 117 -0.16 0.90 -19.25
C GLU A 117 0.17 1.65 -17.95
N LEU A 118 1.39 1.45 -17.47
CA LEU A 118 1.92 2.08 -16.26
C LEU A 118 2.49 3.45 -16.61
N LEU A 119 1.92 4.52 -16.04
CA LEU A 119 2.30 5.88 -16.39
C LEU A 119 3.62 6.32 -15.75
N ASN A 120 3.98 5.74 -14.60
CA ASN A 120 5.16 6.17 -13.86
C ASN A 120 6.36 5.25 -14.10
N GLU A 121 6.14 3.96 -14.31
CA GLU A 121 7.19 2.96 -14.55
C GLU A 121 8.31 3.44 -15.51
N PRO A 122 8.01 4.06 -16.68
CA PRO A 122 9.06 4.51 -17.59
C PRO A 122 10.06 5.50 -16.99
N GLU A 123 9.65 6.30 -16.00
CA GLU A 123 10.47 7.32 -15.36
C GLU A 123 11.22 6.81 -14.10
N ILE A 124 10.76 5.70 -13.51
CA ILE A 124 11.24 5.25 -12.19
C ILE A 124 11.91 3.87 -12.21
N GLN A 125 11.81 3.11 -13.30
CA GLN A 125 12.33 1.73 -13.39
C GLN A 125 13.85 1.62 -13.18
N ASP A 126 14.60 2.65 -13.59
CA ASP A 126 16.07 2.67 -13.52
C ASP A 126 16.61 3.29 -12.21
N ILE A 127 15.72 3.66 -11.28
CA ILE A 127 16.13 4.25 -9.99
C ILE A 127 16.23 3.14 -8.96
N HIS A 128 17.42 2.97 -8.39
CA HIS A 128 17.74 1.88 -7.47
C HIS A 128 18.27 2.41 -6.14
N PHE A 129 17.81 1.81 -5.05
CA PHE A 129 18.29 2.06 -3.70
C PHE A 129 17.81 0.95 -2.76
N PRO A 130 18.60 0.62 -1.71
CA PRO A 130 18.22 -0.40 -0.74
C PRO A 130 17.06 0.07 0.13
N VAL A 131 16.16 -0.85 0.44
CA VAL A 131 14.98 -0.63 1.27
C VAL A 131 14.83 -1.79 2.24
N SER A 132 14.67 -1.46 3.53
CA SER A 132 14.19 -2.42 4.53
C SER A 132 12.69 -2.25 4.67
N CYS A 133 11.98 -3.37 4.76
CA CYS A 133 10.53 -3.39 4.75
C CYS A 133 9.99 -4.37 5.80
N LYS A 134 8.85 -4.04 6.40
CA LYS A 134 8.03 -5.00 7.14
C LYS A 134 6.64 -5.09 6.54
N ILE A 135 6.08 -6.28 6.55
CA ILE A 135 4.72 -6.55 6.07
C ILE A 135 3.88 -7.35 7.07
N SER A 136 2.58 -7.08 7.07
CA SER A 136 1.57 -7.90 7.75
C SER A 136 0.37 -8.10 6.83
N LEU A 137 0.00 -9.37 6.62
CA LEU A 137 -1.14 -9.74 5.78
C LEU A 137 -2.31 -10.18 6.65
N TYR A 138 -3.48 -9.61 6.37
CA TYR A 138 -4.75 -9.95 7.01
C TYR A 138 -5.75 -10.45 5.96
N PRO A 139 -5.82 -11.77 5.73
CA PRO A 139 -6.89 -12.38 4.96
C PRO A 139 -8.21 -12.30 5.74
N MET A 140 -9.23 -11.67 5.15
CA MET A 140 -10.45 -11.35 5.88
C MET A 140 -11.58 -12.33 5.55
N GLY A 141 -12.21 -12.90 6.58
CA GLY A 141 -13.36 -13.79 6.43
C GLY A 141 -13.02 -15.21 5.99
N VAL A 142 -11.79 -15.68 6.26
CA VAL A 142 -11.34 -17.05 5.99
C VAL A 142 -10.73 -17.65 7.25
N GLU A 143 -11.02 -18.93 7.53
CA GLU A 143 -10.50 -19.62 8.72
C GLU A 143 -9.05 -20.08 8.55
N ASN A 144 -8.69 -20.51 7.33
CA ASN A 144 -7.33 -20.95 6.98
C ASN A 144 -6.38 -19.78 6.61
N TYR A 145 -6.56 -18.61 7.23
CA TYR A 145 -5.83 -17.39 6.89
C TYR A 145 -4.29 -17.56 6.91
N MET A 146 -3.78 -18.41 7.81
CA MET A 146 -2.35 -18.70 7.93
C MET A 146 -1.74 -19.34 6.67
N GLU A 147 -2.51 -20.08 5.87
CA GLU A 147 -2.03 -20.66 4.62
C GLU A 147 -1.70 -19.57 3.59
N TYR A 148 -2.51 -18.52 3.51
CA TYR A 148 -2.28 -17.38 2.62
C TYR A 148 -1.09 -16.53 3.09
N ILE A 149 -0.92 -16.38 4.41
CA ILE A 149 0.29 -15.75 4.99
C ILE A 149 1.53 -16.56 4.60
N ALA A 150 1.51 -17.88 4.79
CA ALA A 150 2.63 -18.73 4.41
C ALA A 150 2.94 -18.65 2.91
N LYS A 151 1.93 -18.62 2.03
CA LYS A 151 2.11 -18.41 0.59
C LYS A 151 2.80 -17.08 0.27
N ALA A 152 2.37 -15.98 0.90
CA ALA A 152 3.00 -14.67 0.70
C ALA A 152 4.46 -14.64 1.18
N VAL A 153 4.75 -15.27 2.33
CA VAL A 153 6.13 -15.38 2.85
C VAL A 153 7.00 -16.28 1.96
N ASN A 154 6.50 -17.42 1.50
CA ASN A 154 7.25 -18.29 0.60
C ASN A 154 7.52 -17.60 -0.74
N LEU A 155 6.58 -16.80 -1.24
CA LEU A 155 6.81 -15.99 -2.43
C LEU A 155 7.94 -14.97 -2.23
N SER A 156 8.07 -14.35 -1.06
CA SER A 156 9.18 -13.43 -0.81
C SER A 156 10.53 -14.15 -0.71
N ILE A 157 10.55 -15.39 -0.23
CA ILE A 157 11.74 -16.27 -0.26
C ILE A 157 12.12 -16.59 -1.71
N ASP A 158 11.16 -17.05 -2.52
CA ASP A 158 11.39 -17.41 -3.92
C ASP A 158 11.88 -16.21 -4.76
N MET A 159 11.42 -15.00 -4.40
CA MET A 159 11.83 -13.75 -5.06
C MET A 159 13.12 -13.15 -4.48
N GLY A 160 13.71 -13.76 -3.45
CA GLY A 160 15.00 -13.35 -2.88
C GLY A 160 14.96 -12.06 -2.05
N VAL A 161 13.79 -11.65 -1.55
CA VAL A 161 13.62 -10.43 -0.73
C VAL A 161 13.25 -10.73 0.72
N TYR A 162 13.09 -12.00 1.09
CA TYR A 162 12.86 -12.41 2.48
C TYR A 162 14.12 -12.25 3.32
N GLU A 163 13.97 -11.63 4.48
CA GLU A 163 15.03 -11.56 5.49
C GLU A 163 14.70 -12.43 6.70
N LYS A 164 13.64 -12.10 7.43
CA LYS A 164 13.24 -12.83 8.65
C LYS A 164 11.77 -12.68 8.97
N SER A 165 11.17 -13.70 9.61
CA SER A 165 9.92 -13.52 10.35
C SER A 165 10.20 -12.91 11.73
N ALA A 166 9.36 -11.96 12.15
CA ALA A 166 9.42 -11.36 13.46
C ALA A 166 8.01 -11.36 14.10
N HIS A 167 7.89 -10.89 15.33
CA HIS A 167 6.58 -10.81 15.96
C HIS A 167 5.64 -9.92 15.12
N TYR A 168 4.53 -10.53 14.68
CA TYR A 168 3.43 -9.91 13.93
C TYR A 168 3.73 -9.53 12.47
N VAL A 169 4.99 -9.63 12.02
CA VAL A 169 5.43 -9.15 10.71
C VAL A 169 6.38 -10.13 10.03
N THR A 170 6.50 -10.02 8.71
CA THR A 170 7.66 -10.52 7.97
C THR A 170 8.52 -9.34 7.52
N ILE A 171 9.82 -9.43 7.76
CA ILE A 171 10.82 -8.45 7.33
C ILE A 171 11.35 -8.87 5.95
N LEU A 172 11.39 -7.90 5.05
CA LEU A 172 11.89 -8.02 3.69
C LEU A 172 13.00 -6.99 3.49
N GLU A 173 14.02 -7.34 2.73
CA GLU A 173 15.08 -6.42 2.32
C GLU A 173 15.40 -6.61 0.85
N GLY A 174 15.79 -5.52 0.19
CA GLY A 174 16.19 -5.58 -1.21
C GLY A 174 16.21 -4.22 -1.87
N ASP A 175 16.44 -4.23 -3.16
CA ASP A 175 16.28 -3.03 -3.97
C ASP A 175 14.79 -2.60 -4.04
N VAL A 176 14.55 -1.30 -4.15
CA VAL A 176 13.18 -0.76 -4.31
C VAL A 176 12.42 -1.43 -5.45
N GLN A 177 13.07 -1.73 -6.58
CA GLN A 177 12.41 -2.38 -7.70
C GLN A 177 11.96 -3.79 -7.33
N ASP A 178 12.78 -4.53 -6.59
CA ASP A 178 12.56 -5.92 -6.21
C ASP A 178 11.40 -6.06 -5.22
N LEU A 179 11.35 -5.18 -4.21
CA LEU A 179 10.24 -5.14 -3.26
C LEU A 179 8.91 -4.81 -3.94
N PHE A 180 8.89 -3.86 -4.87
CA PHE A 180 7.66 -3.53 -5.60
C PHE A 180 7.25 -4.60 -6.61
N ARG A 181 8.20 -5.35 -7.18
CA ARG A 181 7.89 -6.59 -7.92
C ARG A 181 7.24 -7.62 -7.00
N TYR A 182 7.73 -7.79 -5.78
CA TYR A 182 7.11 -8.66 -4.78
C TYR A 182 5.68 -8.22 -4.44
N PHE A 183 5.45 -6.94 -4.12
CA PHE A 183 4.09 -6.45 -3.82
C PHE A 183 3.13 -6.69 -4.98
N LYS A 184 3.57 -6.49 -6.23
CA LYS A 184 2.77 -6.79 -7.43
C LYS A 184 2.40 -8.27 -7.52
N ALA A 185 3.36 -9.16 -7.30
CA ALA A 185 3.14 -10.61 -7.36
C ALA A 185 2.26 -11.11 -6.20
N ALA A 186 2.56 -10.70 -4.98
CA ALA A 186 1.81 -11.10 -3.78
C ALA A 186 0.35 -10.65 -3.87
N THR A 187 0.10 -9.39 -4.20
CA THR A 187 -1.28 -8.89 -4.34
C THR A 187 -2.04 -9.53 -5.51
N ALA A 188 -1.37 -9.86 -6.62
CA ALA A 188 -1.98 -10.62 -7.71
C ALA A 188 -2.41 -12.03 -7.27
N SER A 189 -1.55 -12.75 -6.53
CA SER A 189 -1.88 -14.07 -5.99
C SER A 189 -3.02 -14.00 -4.99
N LEU A 190 -3.02 -13.01 -4.10
CA LEU A 190 -4.06 -12.83 -3.09
C LEU A 190 -5.41 -12.49 -3.71
N GLU A 191 -5.44 -11.63 -4.75
CA GLU A 191 -6.68 -11.24 -5.42
C GLU A 191 -7.42 -12.43 -6.06
N GLN A 192 -6.68 -13.44 -6.53
CA GLN A 192 -7.24 -14.65 -7.13
C GLN A 192 -7.93 -15.56 -6.12
N GLU A 193 -7.43 -15.60 -4.88
CA GLU A 193 -7.89 -16.55 -3.87
C GLU A 193 -8.78 -15.90 -2.78
N LEU A 194 -8.63 -14.59 -2.55
CA LEU A 194 -9.31 -13.87 -1.47
C LEU A 194 -10.26 -12.80 -2.00
N LYS A 195 -11.47 -12.80 -1.44
CA LYS A 195 -12.46 -11.73 -1.70
C LYS A 195 -12.02 -10.42 -1.05
N HIS A 196 -11.55 -10.48 0.20
CA HIS A 196 -11.10 -9.33 0.98
C HIS A 196 -9.76 -9.63 1.65
N TYR A 197 -8.78 -8.75 1.45
CA TYR A 197 -7.52 -8.77 2.20
C TYR A 197 -7.04 -7.36 2.51
N ILE A 198 -6.21 -7.26 3.54
CA ILE A 198 -5.45 -6.06 3.89
C ILE A 198 -3.99 -6.46 3.98
N LEU A 199 -3.11 -5.70 3.33
CA LEU A 199 -1.66 -5.83 3.43
C LEU A 199 -1.11 -4.52 3.97
N GLU A 200 -0.61 -4.55 5.20
CA GLU A 200 0.14 -3.45 5.78
C GLU A 200 1.61 -3.56 5.39
N VAL A 201 2.19 -2.43 5.02
CA VAL A 201 3.58 -2.33 4.57
C VAL A 201 4.20 -1.12 5.26
N THR A 202 5.40 -1.28 5.81
CA THR A 202 6.27 -0.15 6.13
C THR A 202 7.55 -0.30 5.32
N LEU A 203 7.92 0.75 4.59
CA LEU A 203 9.19 0.87 3.87
C LEU A 203 10.08 1.84 4.64
N SER A 204 11.38 1.56 4.71
CA SER A 204 12.39 2.38 5.37
C SER A 204 13.65 2.46 4.52
N VAL A 205 14.20 3.66 4.40
CA VAL A 205 15.43 3.95 3.65
C VAL A 205 16.32 4.90 4.43
N ASN A 206 17.64 4.76 4.29
CA ASN A 206 18.63 5.62 4.95
C ASN A 206 18.43 5.69 6.49
N SER A 207 17.98 4.60 7.11
CA SER A 207 17.91 4.50 8.57
C SER A 207 19.28 4.82 9.17
N PRO A 208 19.37 5.62 10.26
CA PRO A 208 20.63 5.91 10.93
C PRO A 208 21.14 4.72 11.76
N THR A 209 20.33 3.68 11.93
CA THR A 209 20.70 2.47 12.64
C THR A 209 21.37 1.50 11.68
N GLU A 210 22.60 1.09 12.03
CA GLU A 210 23.25 -0.09 11.46
C GLU A 210 22.63 -1.33 12.14
N GLU A 211 22.13 -2.30 11.35
CA GLU A 211 21.76 -3.64 11.86
C GLU A 211 23.01 -4.55 11.97
#